data_AF-A0A8S0R7U3-F1
#
_entry.id   AF-A0A8S0R7U3-F1
#
_cell.length_a   1.000
_cell.length_b   1.000
_cell.length_c   1.000
_cell.angle_alpha   90.00
_cell.angle_beta   90.00
_cell.angle_gamma   90.00
#
_symmetry.space_group_name_H-M   'P 1'
#
loop_
_entity.id
_entity.type
_entity.pdbx_description
1 polymer ?
#
loop_
_entity_poly.entity_id
_entity_poly.type
_entity_poly.pdbx_seq_one_letter_code
_entity_poly.pdbx_strand_id
1 'polypeptide(L)'
;MMACPMKLKFVKYWEECCLVLAITIVFYPRFKMDLVEYYYDKLYGVDAHTHVERVRKATFNLFNEYDDSSSQSEVEASQEVGSSSDHGMGAFLEDQLSGFDSWST
;
A
#
# COMPACT_ATOMS: atom_id res chain seq x y z
N MET A 1 -3.50 -38.28 11.14
CA MET A 1 -3.30 -36.84 11.40
C MET A 1 -3.19 -36.09 10.07
N MET A 2 -4.24 -35.39 9.64
CA MET A 2 -4.24 -34.54 8.43
C MET A 2 -3.79 -33.09 8.70
N ALA A 3 -3.69 -32.72 9.98
CA ALA A 3 -3.35 -31.35 10.39
C ALA A 3 -1.88 -30.98 10.08
N CYS A 4 -0.93 -31.92 10.21
CA CYS A 4 0.49 -31.67 9.94
C CYS A 4 0.77 -31.25 8.48
N PRO A 5 0.30 -31.98 7.45
CA PRO A 5 0.54 -31.57 6.06
C PRO A 5 -0.19 -30.28 5.66
N MET A 6 -1.37 -29.99 6.23
CA MET A 6 -2.05 -28.71 6.02
C MET A 6 -1.28 -27.54 6.64
N LYS A 7 -0.74 -27.72 7.85
CA LYS A 7 0.09 -26.70 8.51
C LYS A 7 1.34 -26.38 7.69
N LEU A 8 1.99 -27.40 7.11
CA LEU A 8 3.20 -27.21 6.30
C LEU A 8 2.92 -26.34 5.07
N LYS A 9 1.81 -26.59 4.37
CA LYS A 9 1.38 -25.77 3.22
C LYS A 9 1.04 -24.35 3.67
N PHE A 10 0.34 -24.20 4.79
CA PHE A 10 0.00 -22.88 5.33
C PHE A 10 1.23 -22.05 5.64
N VAL A 11 2.22 -22.60 6.35
CA VAL A 11 3.46 -21.89 6.68
C VAL A 11 4.20 -21.44 5.41
N LYS A 12 4.25 -22.30 4.39
CA LYS A 12 4.87 -21.96 3.10
C LYS A 12 4.23 -20.72 2.45
N TYR A 13 2.89 -20.71 2.32
CA TYR A 13 2.20 -19.57 1.71
C TYR A 13 2.13 -18.35 2.62
N TRP A 14 2.16 -18.57 3.94
CA TRP A 14 2.18 -17.48 4.92
C TRP A 14 3.44 -16.63 4.77
N GLU A 15 4.61 -17.24 4.60
CA GLU A 15 5.86 -16.49 4.36
C GLU A 15 5.84 -15.69 3.05
N GLU A 16 5.20 -16.21 2.00
CA GLU A 16 5.11 -15.54 0.70
C GLU A 16 4.12 -14.36 0.72
N CYS A 17 3.01 -14.47 1.44
CA CYS A 17 1.91 -13.49 1.39
C CYS A 17 1.83 -12.55 2.61
N CYS A 18 2.53 -12.83 3.71
CA CYS A 18 2.37 -12.06 4.96
C CYS A 18 2.70 -10.57 4.79
N LEU A 19 3.71 -10.25 3.97
CA LEU A 19 4.11 -8.86 3.73
C LEU A 19 3.01 -8.06 3.04
N VAL A 20 2.44 -8.60 1.96
CA VAL A 20 1.36 -7.94 1.21
C VAL A 20 0.13 -7.77 2.10
N LEU A 21 -0.24 -8.82 2.85
CA LEU A 21 -1.35 -8.75 3.80
C LEU A 21 -1.14 -7.66 4.86
N ALA A 22 0.08 -7.54 5.40
CA ALA A 22 0.41 -6.51 6.38
C ALA A 22 0.32 -5.10 5.77
N ILE A 23 0.80 -4.89 4.54
CA ILE A 23 0.65 -3.62 3.83
C ILE A 23 -0.83 -3.29 3.60
N THR A 24 -1.62 -4.25 3.13
CA THR A 24 -3.06 -4.03 2.93
C THR A 24 -3.76 -3.66 4.24
N ILE A 25 -3.42 -4.33 5.35
CA ILE A 25 -3.93 -4.00 6.69
C ILE A 25 -3.61 -2.54 7.05
N VAL A 26 -2.39 -2.07 6.84
CA VAL A 26 -1.98 -0.69 7.13
C VAL A 26 -2.73 0.33 6.28
N PHE A 27 -3.06 -0.02 5.03
CA PHE A 27 -3.83 0.84 4.12
C PHE A 27 -5.33 0.88 4.44
N TYR A 28 -5.85 -0.08 5.22
CA TYR A 28 -7.24 0.01 5.67
C TYR A 28 -7.36 1.09 6.75
N PRO A 29 -8.19 2.12 6.56
CA PRO A 29 -8.30 3.27 7.48
C PRO A 29 -8.76 2.91 8.91
N ARG A 30 -9.19 1.65 9.12
CA ARG A 30 -9.60 1.13 10.42
C ARG A 30 -8.51 0.37 11.16
N PHE A 31 -7.41 0.01 10.51
CA PHE A 31 -6.36 -0.80 11.11
C PHE A 31 -5.05 -0.02 11.16
N LYS A 32 -4.55 0.19 12.38
CA LYS A 32 -3.26 0.83 12.61
C LYS A 32 -2.14 -0.21 12.57
N MET A 33 -0.89 0.25 12.40
CA MET A 33 0.32 -0.57 12.58
C MET A 33 0.31 -1.40 13.88
N ASP A 34 -0.39 -0.92 14.90
CA ASP A 34 -0.66 -1.60 16.17
C ASP A 34 -1.20 -3.03 15.99
N LEU A 35 -2.00 -3.27 14.96
CA LEU A 35 -2.56 -4.60 14.66
C LEU A 35 -1.48 -5.53 14.08
N VAL A 36 -0.61 -5.00 13.22
CA VAL A 36 0.53 -5.73 12.67
C VAL A 36 1.49 -6.09 13.81
N GLU A 37 1.78 -5.16 14.71
CA GLU A 37 2.64 -5.40 15.88
C GLU A 37 2.08 -6.51 16.77
N TYR A 38 0.79 -6.46 17.10
CA TYR A 38 0.13 -7.48 17.93
C TYR A 38 0.19 -8.89 17.30
N TYR A 39 -0.09 -9.02 16.00
CA TYR A 39 -0.06 -10.33 15.35
C TYR A 39 1.36 -10.85 15.16
N TYR A 40 2.30 -10.00 14.77
CA TYR A 40 3.68 -10.40 14.57
C TYR A 40 4.37 -10.78 15.88
N ASP A 41 4.06 -10.12 17.00
CA ASP A 41 4.53 -10.52 18.33
C ASP A 41 4.08 -11.94 18.67
N LYS A 42 2.80 -12.25 18.41
CA LYS A 42 2.23 -13.58 18.65
C LYS A 42 2.76 -14.68 17.71
N LEU A 43 3.12 -14.32 16.48
CA LEU A 43 3.56 -15.26 15.43
C LEU A 43 5.06 -15.53 15.45
N TYR A 44 5.88 -14.49 15.66
CA TYR A 44 7.33 -14.54 15.52
C TYR A 44 8.09 -14.29 16.83
N GLY A 45 7.42 -13.80 17.87
CA GLY A 45 8.03 -13.56 19.18
C GLY A 45 9.24 -12.63 19.10
N VAL A 46 10.43 -13.17 19.31
CA VAL A 46 11.70 -12.40 19.31
C VAL A 46 11.97 -11.71 17.97
N ASP A 47 11.55 -12.29 16.85
CA ASP A 47 11.76 -11.72 15.51
C ASP A 47 10.63 -10.77 15.07
N ALA A 48 9.62 -10.53 15.91
CA ALA A 48 8.46 -9.72 15.57
C ALA A 48 8.85 -8.29 15.18
N HIS A 49 9.70 -7.65 15.97
CA HIS A 49 10.14 -6.27 15.74
C HIS A 49 10.79 -6.11 14.36
N THR A 50 11.64 -7.06 13.96
CA THR A 50 12.31 -7.06 12.64
C THR A 50 11.31 -7.13 11.50
N HIS A 51 10.23 -7.90 11.66
CA HIS A 51 9.20 -8.02 10.65
C HIS A 51 8.28 -6.81 10.60
N VAL A 52 7.91 -6.24 11.74
CA VAL A 52 7.13 -5.00 11.84
C VAL A 52 7.88 -3.85 11.17
N GLU A 53 9.19 -3.70 11.44
CA GLU A 53 10.01 -2.67 10.81
C GLU A 53 10.13 -2.88 9.30
N ARG A 54 10.20 -4.13 8.83
CA ARG A 54 10.17 -4.44 7.40
C ARG A 54 8.86 -3.99 6.75
N VAL A 55 7.72 -4.26 7.38
CA VAL A 55 6.40 -3.80 6.89
C VAL A 55 6.36 -2.28 6.86
N ARG A 56 6.78 -1.62 7.95
CA ARG A 56 6.81 -0.16 8.05
C ARG A 56 7.65 0.47 6.95
N LYS A 57 8.85 -0.05 6.71
CA LYS A 57 9.72 0.41 5.64
C LYS A 57 9.10 0.17 4.26
N ALA A 58 8.48 -0.98 4.02
CA ALA A 58 7.83 -1.27 2.76
C ALA A 58 6.66 -0.31 2.48
N THR A 59 5.80 -0.05 3.48
CA THR A 59 4.69 0.91 3.36
C THR A 59 5.20 2.34 3.14
N PHE A 60 6.23 2.76 3.88
CA PHE A 60 6.79 4.09 3.74
C PHE A 60 7.47 4.30 2.38
N ASN A 61 8.23 3.31 1.91
CA ASN A 61 8.84 3.34 0.58
C ASN A 61 7.78 3.44 -0.52
N LEU A 62 6.70 2.65 -0.42
CA LEU A 62 5.58 2.70 -1.38
C LEU A 62 4.92 4.08 -1.40
N PHE A 63 4.73 4.69 -0.22
CA PHE A 63 4.20 6.05 -0.11
C PHE A 63 5.14 7.09 -0.75
N ASN A 64 6.44 7.00 -0.46
CA ASN A 64 7.42 7.94 -0.99
C ASN A 64 7.57 7.83 -2.51
N GLU A 65 7.55 6.62 -3.07
CA GLU A 65 7.55 6.41 -4.53
C GLU A 65 6.30 7.00 -5.19
N TYR A 66 5.13 6.88 -4.54
CA TYR A 66 3.91 7.50 -5.03
C TYR A 66 3.96 9.04 -5.00
N ASP A 67 4.55 9.62 -3.96
CA ASP A 67 4.71 11.09 -3.80
C ASP A 67 5.76 11.66 -4.78
N ASP A 68 6.89 10.96 -4.94
CA ASP A 68 7.95 11.33 -5.90
C ASP A 68 7.46 11.21 -7.35
N SER A 69 6.69 10.17 -7.69
CA SER A 69 6.10 10.01 -9.03
C SER A 69 4.99 11.03 -9.32
N SER A 70 4.29 11.53 -8.31
CA SER A 70 3.40 12.68 -8.44
C SER A 70 4.20 13.93 -8.84
N SER A 71 5.37 14.13 -8.24
CA SER A 71 6.26 15.28 -8.53
C SER A 71 6.97 15.18 -9.89
N GLN A 72 7.18 13.97 -10.41
CA GLN A 72 7.83 13.75 -11.70
C GLN A 72 6.90 13.97 -12.90
N SER A 73 5.57 13.99 -12.68
CA SER A 73 4.59 14.28 -13.73
C SER A 73 4.58 15.75 -14.21
N GLU A 74 5.17 16.67 -13.44
CA GLU A 74 5.24 18.10 -13.80
C GLU A 74 6.44 18.46 -14.69
N VAL A 75 7.42 17.57 -14.88
CA VAL A 75 8.72 17.94 -15.49
C VAL A 75 8.91 17.53 -16.96
N GLU A 76 8.00 16.73 -17.55
CA GLU A 76 8.04 16.37 -18.98
C GLU A 76 6.98 17.10 -19.83
N ALA A 77 6.47 18.24 -19.35
CA ALA A 77 5.63 19.15 -20.13
C ALA A 77 6.24 20.56 -20.13
N SER A 78 7.43 20.72 -20.71
CA SER A 78 8.03 22.05 -20.91
C SER A 78 8.91 22.12 -22.16
N GLN A 79 8.27 21.95 -23.32
CA GLN A 79 8.55 22.76 -24.50
C GLN A 79 7.22 23.14 -25.17
N GLU A 80 6.57 24.19 -24.67
CA GLU A 80 6.36 25.41 -25.45
C GLU A 80 5.75 26.49 -24.56
N VAL A 81 6.29 27.69 -24.69
CA VAL A 81 5.77 28.92 -24.12
C VAL A 81 4.50 29.29 -24.89
N GLY A 82 3.35 29.32 -24.19
CA GLY A 82 2.09 29.74 -24.80
C GLY A 82 0.89 29.82 -23.86
N SER A 83 0.90 30.81 -22.95
CA SER A 83 -0.26 31.47 -22.31
C SER A 83 -1.33 30.66 -21.54
N SER A 84 -1.35 30.91 -20.22
CA SER A 84 -2.51 31.16 -19.34
C SER A 84 -3.77 30.27 -19.44
N SER A 85 -3.98 29.40 -18.44
CA SER A 85 -5.11 29.55 -17.52
C SER A 85 -5.01 28.62 -16.31
N ASP A 86 -5.30 29.19 -15.15
CA ASP A 86 -5.39 28.57 -13.83
C ASP A 86 -6.70 27.78 -13.70
N HIS A 87 -6.75 26.56 -14.27
CA HIS A 87 -7.80 25.56 -13.99
C HIS A 87 -7.45 24.25 -14.70
N GLY A 88 -7.13 23.17 -13.98
CA GLY A 88 -6.94 21.90 -14.69
C GLY A 88 -6.64 20.64 -13.89
N MET A 89 -6.03 20.71 -12.71
CA MET A 89 -5.68 19.46 -12.01
C MET A 89 -6.83 18.81 -11.24
N GLY A 90 -7.78 19.59 -10.72
CA GLY A 90 -8.97 19.04 -10.06
C GLY A 90 -9.92 18.33 -11.03
N ALA A 91 -10.14 18.91 -12.22
CA ALA A 91 -11.11 18.40 -13.19
C ALA A 91 -10.66 17.09 -13.85
N PHE A 92 -9.36 16.88 -14.05
CA PHE A 92 -8.83 15.65 -14.65
C PHE A 92 -8.92 14.44 -13.70
N LEU A 93 -8.74 14.66 -12.40
CA LEU A 93 -8.87 13.61 -11.38
C LEU A 93 -10.35 13.29 -11.08
N GLU A 94 -11.25 14.26 -11.13
CA GLU A 94 -12.70 14.02 -11.01
C GLU A 94 -13.26 13.17 -12.17
N ASP A 95 -12.82 13.44 -13.40
CA ASP A 95 -13.28 12.70 -14.60
C ASP A 95 -12.91 11.21 -14.53
N GLN A 96 -11.69 10.89 -14.05
CA GLN A 96 -11.23 9.50 -13.89
C GLN A 96 -11.87 8.74 -12.72
N LEU A 97 -12.33 9.43 -11.67
CA LEU A 97 -12.97 8.79 -10.51
C LEU A 97 -14.50 8.68 -10.65
N SER A 98 -15.12 9.38 -11.60
CA SER A 98 -16.56 9.34 -11.87
C SER A 98 -17.10 7.92 -12.15
N GLY A 99 -16.29 7.06 -12.77
CA GLY A 99 -16.64 5.67 -13.04
C GLY A 99 -16.68 4.79 -11.77
N PHE A 100 -16.00 5.19 -10.70
CA PHE A 100 -15.91 4.43 -9.46
C PHE A 100 -17.19 4.55 -8.61
N ASP A 101 -17.80 5.75 -8.58
CA ASP A 101 -19.06 5.98 -7.84
C ASP A 101 -20.25 5.18 -8.43
N SER A 102 -20.22 4.91 -9.73
CA SER A 102 -21.24 4.13 -10.44
C SER A 102 -21.28 2.65 -10.03
N TRP A 103 -20.17 2.10 -9.53
CA TRP A 103 -20.10 0.69 -9.08
C TRP A 103 -20.86 0.45 -7.77
N SER A 104 -21.05 1.48 -6.95
CA SER A 104 -21.48 1.34 -5.56
C SER A 104 -22.99 1.57 -5.32
N THR A 105 -23.79 1.73 -6.38
CA THR A 105 -25.26 1.79 -6.33
C THR A 105 -25.87 0.58 -7.03
#